data_AF-A0A137P089-F1
#
_entry.id   AF-A0A137P089-F1
#
_cell.length_a   1.000
_cell.length_b   1.000
_cell.length_c   1.000
_cell.angle_alpha   90.00
_cell.angle_beta   90.00
_cell.angle_gamma   90.00
#
_symmetry.space_group_name_H-M   'P 1'
#
loop_
_entity.id
_entity.type
_entity.pdbx_description
1 polymer ?
#
loop_
_entity_poly.entity_id
_entity_poly.type
_entity_poly.pdbx_seq_one_letter_code
_entity_poly.pdbx_strand_id
1 'polypeptide(L)'
;MSHLEHVEIVLDGLPGKIINIQKPNIPKSLKSLNINLLGHFTMYEDDKLYPYDTIDPTYINLHTLTIISNRLLQNLSTGIPNLQNVKIKIMELDESKFIKFLKANPQLRNLETILEEYNEEIINTVLSSKHLKQWSIDSWIREDEEVRCHSTNYSIKYLRIFIELPDLTVFNIIDACKGLEILDYKREDFELTLSLLLKLKRKIDIKIIF
;
A
#
# COMPACT_ATOMS: atom_id res chain seq x y z
N MET A 1 18.64 24.43 1.18
CA MET A 1 17.61 23.42 1.54
C MET A 1 18.25 22.12 2.08
N SER A 2 19.40 22.17 2.76
CA SER A 2 20.19 21.00 3.20
C SER A 2 19.63 20.24 4.41
N HIS A 3 18.47 20.64 4.95
CA HIS A 3 17.90 20.11 6.20
C HIS A 3 16.44 19.66 6.06
N LEU A 4 15.94 19.50 4.84
CA LEU A 4 14.59 19.02 4.64
C LEU A 4 14.58 17.51 4.87
N GLU A 5 13.99 17.09 5.98
CA GLU A 5 13.87 15.68 6.38
C GLU A 5 12.47 15.12 6.12
N HIS A 6 11.45 15.99 6.14
CA HIS A 6 10.06 15.60 5.97
C HIS A 6 9.43 16.48 4.90
N VAL A 7 8.83 15.83 3.91
CA VAL A 7 8.11 16.49 2.83
C VAL A 7 6.72 15.92 2.75
N GLU A 8 5.74 16.82 2.75
CA GLU A 8 4.37 16.50 2.40
C GLU A 8 4.03 17.25 1.12
N ILE A 9 3.59 16.50 0.11
CA ILE A 9 3.11 17.05 -1.15
C ILE A 9 1.63 16.81 -1.21
N VAL A 10 0.85 17.88 -1.31
CA VAL A 10 -0.57 17.81 -1.58
C VAL A 10 -0.75 18.13 -3.06
N LEU A 11 -1.19 17.14 -3.82
CA LEU A 11 -1.57 17.31 -5.20
C LEU A 11 -3.08 17.55 -5.22
N ASP A 12 -3.51 18.59 -5.92
CA ASP A 12 -4.92 18.89 -6.17
C ASP A 12 -5.24 18.55 -7.63
N GLY A 13 -6.18 17.61 -7.82
CA GLY A 13 -6.51 16.98 -9.09
C GLY A 13 -7.40 17.83 -9.99
N LEU A 14 -7.27 19.15 -9.97
CA LEU A 14 -8.00 19.97 -10.93
C LEU A 14 -7.52 19.65 -12.35
N PRO A 15 -8.39 19.13 -13.24
CA PRO A 15 -8.00 18.79 -14.60
C PRO A 15 -7.43 20.03 -15.30
N GLY A 16 -6.23 19.91 -15.87
CA GLY A 16 -5.64 20.93 -16.73
C GLY A 16 -4.69 21.94 -16.07
N LYS A 17 -4.42 21.87 -14.76
CA LYS A 17 -3.32 22.65 -14.14
C LYS A 17 -2.19 21.74 -13.70
N ILE A 18 -1.35 21.37 -14.66
CA ILE A 18 0.00 20.89 -14.34
C ILE A 18 0.74 22.08 -13.74
N ILE A 19 0.86 22.12 -12.42
CA ILE A 19 1.80 23.02 -11.78
C ILE A 19 3.16 22.56 -12.30
N ASN A 20 3.78 23.36 -13.15
CA ASN A 20 5.13 23.13 -13.63
C ASN A 20 6.08 23.36 -12.44
N ILE A 21 6.15 22.38 -11.55
CA ILE A 21 7.08 22.38 -10.45
C ILE A 21 8.44 22.16 -11.10
N GLN A 22 9.16 23.25 -11.39
CA GLN A 22 10.57 23.21 -11.77
C GLN A 22 11.27 22.23 -10.83
N LYS A 23 11.78 21.11 -11.35
CA LYS A 23 12.35 19.97 -10.61
C LYS A 23 12.98 20.41 -9.28
N PRO A 24 12.25 20.37 -8.15
CA PRO A 24 12.88 20.56 -6.87
C PRO A 24 13.71 19.30 -6.66
N ASN A 25 15.03 19.46 -6.58
CA ASN A 25 15.88 18.37 -6.15
C ASN A 25 15.48 18.04 -4.71
N ILE A 26 14.77 16.92 -4.52
CA ILE A 26 14.45 16.41 -3.19
C ILE A 26 15.78 16.03 -2.52
N PRO A 27 16.12 16.56 -1.34
CA PRO A 27 17.44 16.34 -0.77
C PRO A 27 17.60 14.90 -0.27
N LYS A 28 18.82 14.34 -0.38
CA LYS A 28 19.13 12.97 0.08
C LYS A 28 19.04 12.79 1.61
N SER A 29 18.90 13.89 2.37
CA SER A 29 18.59 13.88 3.81
C SER A 29 17.15 13.48 4.13
N LEU A 30 16.29 13.33 3.12
CA LEU A 30 14.87 13.03 3.29
C LEU A 30 14.66 11.74 4.09
N LYS A 31 13.85 11.84 5.14
CA LYS A 31 13.39 10.74 5.99
C LYS A 31 11.97 10.32 5.67
N SER A 32 11.13 11.23 5.21
CA SER A 32 9.74 10.96 4.88
C SER A 32 9.27 11.80 3.70
N LEU A 33 8.60 11.14 2.76
CA LEU A 33 7.85 11.76 1.69
C LEU A 33 6.42 11.23 1.69
N ASN A 34 5.48 12.07 2.07
CA ASN A 34 4.05 11.77 2.03
C ASN A 34 3.43 12.52 0.85
N ILE A 35 2.69 11.81 0.01
CA ILE A 35 2.02 12.40 -1.15
C ILE A 35 0.52 12.18 -0.99
N ASN A 36 -0.20 13.28 -0.78
CA ASN A 36 -1.64 13.29 -0.61
C ASN A 36 -2.30 13.73 -1.90
N LEU A 37 -3.20 12.91 -2.41
CA LEU A 37 -3.97 13.19 -3.62
C LEU A 37 -5.37 13.67 -3.19
N LEU A 38 -5.68 14.95 -3.41
CA LEU A 38 -7.02 15.54 -3.28
C LEU A 38 -7.83 15.45 -4.59
N GLY A 39 -9.01 14.81 -4.52
CA GLY A 39 -9.95 14.71 -5.64
C GLY A 39 -9.82 13.44 -6.49
N HIS A 40 -10.65 13.35 -7.54
CA HIS A 40 -10.63 12.24 -8.51
C HIS A 40 -9.47 12.45 -9.50
N PHE A 41 -8.28 11.96 -9.15
CA PHE A 41 -7.16 12.03 -10.07
C PHE A 41 -7.42 11.18 -11.30
N THR A 42 -7.50 11.86 -12.45
CA THR A 42 -7.27 11.23 -13.74
C THR A 42 -5.80 10.79 -13.80
N MET A 43 -5.60 9.53 -14.14
CA MET A 43 -4.36 8.83 -14.50
C MET A 43 -3.12 9.72 -14.60
N TYR A 44 -2.12 9.44 -13.77
CA TYR A 44 -0.77 9.96 -14.02
C TYR A 44 -0.30 9.39 -15.34
N GLU A 45 -0.12 10.24 -16.34
CA GLU A 45 0.60 9.86 -17.54
C GLU A 45 2.00 9.41 -17.13
N ASP A 46 2.27 8.11 -17.23
CA ASP A 46 3.57 7.49 -16.97
C ASP A 46 4.68 8.12 -17.84
N ASP A 47 4.33 8.91 -18.86
CA ASP A 47 5.24 9.66 -19.73
C ASP A 47 5.83 10.90 -19.05
N LYS A 48 5.14 11.53 -18.10
CA LYS A 48 5.60 12.75 -17.43
C LYS A 48 6.54 12.40 -16.27
N LEU A 49 7.65 13.14 -16.16
CA LEU A 49 8.60 12.99 -15.05
C LEU A 49 8.31 14.00 -13.96
N TYR A 50 7.87 13.50 -12.81
CA TYR A 50 7.63 14.31 -11.63
C TYR A 50 8.85 14.32 -10.71
N PRO A 51 9.00 15.33 -9.84
CA PRO A 51 10.12 15.41 -8.91
C PRO A 51 10.29 14.18 -8.02
N TYR A 52 9.17 13.60 -7.56
CA TYR A 52 9.19 12.40 -6.71
C TYR A 52 9.58 11.13 -7.47
N ASP A 53 9.51 11.11 -8.79
CA ASP A 53 10.03 9.98 -9.58
C ASP A 53 11.56 9.92 -9.52
N THR A 54 12.25 10.95 -9.03
CA THR A 54 13.71 10.94 -8.85
C THR A 54 14.16 10.25 -7.55
N ILE A 55 13.22 9.78 -6.72
CA ILE A 55 13.56 8.98 -5.54
C ILE A 55 14.09 7.61 -5.99
N ASP A 56 15.22 7.23 -5.41
CA ASP A 56 16.03 6.07 -5.79
C ASP A 56 16.67 5.42 -4.52
N PRO A 57 17.40 4.29 -4.65
CA PRO A 57 18.05 3.61 -3.52
C PRO A 57 19.05 4.45 -2.73
N THR A 58 19.55 5.54 -3.30
CA THR A 58 20.57 6.38 -2.64
C THR A 58 19.96 7.30 -1.58
N TYR A 59 18.63 7.37 -1.46
CA TYR A 59 17.93 7.98 -0.32
C TYR A 59 17.98 7.06 0.90
N ILE A 60 19.18 6.78 1.39
CA ILE A 60 19.44 5.84 2.48
C ILE A 60 18.76 6.22 3.79
N ASN A 61 18.41 7.50 3.97
CA ASN A 61 17.73 7.98 5.18
C ASN A 61 16.20 7.88 5.08
N LEU A 62 15.64 7.45 3.95
CA LEU A 62 14.19 7.42 3.74
C LEU A 62 13.55 6.24 4.48
N HIS A 63 12.65 6.54 5.41
CA HIS A 63 11.94 5.55 6.23
C HIS A 63 10.47 5.44 5.83
N THR A 64 9.87 6.52 5.32
CA THR A 64 8.45 6.60 4.99
C THR A 64 8.25 7.16 3.59
N LEU A 65 7.45 6.49 2.77
CA LEU A 65 7.21 6.90 1.38
C LEU A 65 5.78 6.61 0.93
N THR A 66 5.14 7.59 0.29
CA THR A 66 3.99 7.33 -0.60
C THR A 66 4.47 7.14 -2.03
N ILE A 67 4.05 6.04 -2.66
CA ILE A 67 4.35 5.70 -4.05
C ILE A 67 3.07 5.87 -4.86
N ILE A 68 3.14 6.73 -5.89
CA ILE A 68 1.98 7.11 -6.72
C ILE A 68 2.19 6.86 -8.22
N SER A 69 3.32 6.26 -8.61
CA SER A 69 3.63 5.94 -10.01
C SER A 69 4.37 4.62 -10.14
N ASN A 70 4.18 3.94 -11.27
CA ASN A 70 4.92 2.72 -11.62
C ASN A 70 6.41 3.01 -11.83
N ARG A 71 6.74 4.20 -12.32
CA ARG A 71 8.13 4.66 -12.46
C ARG A 71 8.85 4.69 -11.10
N LEU A 72 8.19 5.18 -10.06
CA LEU A 72 8.75 5.18 -8.72
C LEU A 72 8.92 3.74 -8.19
N LEU A 73 7.96 2.83 -8.41
CA LEU A 73 8.16 1.40 -8.08
C LEU A 73 9.41 0.81 -8.75
N GLN A 74 9.59 1.10 -10.05
CA GLN A 74 10.73 0.61 -10.82
C GLN A 74 12.05 1.12 -10.24
N ASN A 75 12.13 2.41 -9.89
CA ASN A 75 13.35 3.00 -9.34
C ASN A 75 13.72 2.39 -7.99
N LEU A 76 12.74 1.87 -7.25
CA LEU A 76 12.92 1.27 -5.93
C LEU A 76 13.04 -0.26 -5.94
N SER A 77 13.07 -0.86 -7.13
CA SER A 77 13.16 -2.30 -7.35
C SER A 77 14.53 -2.92 -7.02
N THR A 78 15.48 -2.12 -6.54
CA THR A 78 16.78 -2.55 -6.00
C THR A 78 16.89 -2.37 -4.48
N GLY A 79 15.83 -1.88 -3.84
CA GLY A 79 15.71 -1.79 -2.39
C GLY A 79 16.21 -0.47 -1.79
N ILE A 80 15.51 0.03 -0.76
CA ILE A 80 15.97 1.14 0.11
C ILE A 80 16.14 0.61 1.54
N PRO A 81 17.37 0.43 2.05
CA PRO A 81 17.62 -0.32 3.28
C PRO A 81 16.83 0.11 4.52
N ASN A 82 16.53 1.40 4.67
CA ASN A 82 15.83 1.94 5.85
C ASN A 82 14.33 2.19 5.65
N LEU A 83 13.80 1.87 4.46
CA LEU A 83 12.39 2.07 4.15
C LEU A 83 11.53 1.08 4.94
N GLN A 84 10.62 1.58 5.78
CA GLN A 84 9.80 0.75 6.66
C GLN A 84 8.30 0.96 6.47
N ASN A 85 7.88 2.17 6.12
CA ASN A 85 6.48 2.55 5.99
C ASN A 85 6.21 2.95 4.55
N VAL A 86 5.34 2.21 3.88
CA VAL A 86 5.02 2.48 2.48
C VAL A 86 3.51 2.53 2.29
N LYS A 87 3.07 3.57 1.57
CA LYS A 87 1.71 3.69 1.05
C LYS A 87 1.76 3.64 -0.48
N ILE A 88 1.05 2.70 -1.07
CA ILE A 88 0.88 2.58 -2.52
C ILE A 88 -0.47 3.18 -2.89
N LYS A 89 -0.47 4.14 -3.81
CA LYS A 89 -1.68 4.78 -4.34
C LYS A 89 -1.52 4.95 -5.85
N ILE A 90 -1.60 3.82 -6.56
CA ILE A 90 -1.46 3.73 -8.02
C ILE A 90 -2.76 3.13 -8.54
N MET A 91 -3.38 3.79 -9.52
CA MET A 91 -4.62 3.33 -10.15
C MET A 91 -4.31 2.17 -11.10
N GLU A 92 -3.59 2.44 -12.18
CA GLU A 92 -3.11 1.42 -13.13
C GLU A 92 -1.79 0.82 -12.66
N LEU A 93 -1.85 -0.10 -11.69
CA LEU A 93 -0.66 -0.73 -11.13
C LEU A 93 0.00 -1.69 -12.15
N ASP A 94 1.29 -1.49 -12.42
CA ASP A 94 2.13 -2.53 -13.03
C ASP A 94 2.51 -3.54 -11.94
N GLU A 95 1.79 -4.65 -11.93
CA GLU A 95 1.90 -5.71 -10.92
C GLU A 95 3.34 -6.25 -10.83
N SER A 96 4.01 -6.44 -11.96
CA SER A 96 5.38 -6.97 -12.02
C SER A 96 6.35 -6.03 -11.32
N LYS A 97 6.21 -4.71 -11.53
CA LYS A 97 7.01 -3.71 -10.81
C LYS A 97 6.70 -3.70 -9.33
N PHE A 98 5.43 -3.85 -8.94
CA PHE A 98 5.06 -3.89 -7.53
C PHE A 98 5.62 -5.11 -6.81
N ILE A 99 5.49 -6.29 -7.40
CA ILE A 99 6.01 -7.55 -6.87
C ILE A 99 7.54 -7.47 -6.75
N LYS A 100 8.22 -6.93 -7.76
CA LYS A 100 9.67 -6.71 -7.72
C LYS A 100 10.07 -5.75 -6.60
N PHE A 101 9.32 -4.66 -6.42
CA PHE A 101 9.51 -3.72 -5.33
C PHE A 101 9.37 -4.40 -3.95
N LEU A 102 8.30 -5.16 -3.73
CA LEU A 102 8.08 -5.86 -2.45
C LEU A 102 9.21 -6.85 -2.15
N LYS A 103 9.64 -7.64 -3.15
CA LYS A 103 10.75 -8.59 -3.02
C LYS A 103 12.09 -7.89 -2.73
N ALA A 104 12.31 -6.70 -3.29
CA ALA A 104 13.52 -5.91 -3.07
C ALA A 104 13.53 -5.15 -1.72
N ASN A 105 12.38 -5.02 -1.05
CA ASN A 105 12.24 -4.30 0.22
C ASN A 105 11.70 -5.20 1.35
N PRO A 106 12.37 -6.31 1.69
CA PRO A 106 11.89 -7.26 2.70
C PRO A 106 11.82 -6.69 4.12
N GLN A 107 12.46 -5.55 4.39
CA GLN A 107 12.50 -4.87 5.68
C GLN A 107 11.21 -4.10 6.03
N LEU A 108 10.27 -3.96 5.08
CA LEU A 108 9.01 -3.22 5.29
C LEU A 108 8.27 -3.74 6.53
N ARG A 109 7.76 -2.77 7.31
CA ARG A 109 7.02 -3.02 8.55
C ARG A 109 5.56 -2.67 8.41
N ASN A 110 5.24 -1.62 7.66
CA ASN A 110 3.89 -1.14 7.45
C ASN A 110 3.67 -0.91 5.95
N LEU A 111 2.61 -1.52 5.43
CA LEU A 111 2.20 -1.40 4.04
C LEU A 111 0.73 -0.98 4.00
N GLU A 112 0.44 0.11 3.31
CA GLU A 112 -0.91 0.52 2.94
C GLU A 112 -1.02 0.41 1.43
N THR A 113 -1.98 -0.35 0.93
CA THR A 113 -2.24 -0.51 -0.50
C THR A 113 -3.61 0.08 -0.80
N ILE A 114 -3.65 1.03 -1.73
CA ILE A 114 -4.87 1.59 -2.31
C ILE A 114 -4.79 1.33 -3.81
N LEU A 115 -5.33 0.18 -4.23
CA LEU A 115 -5.22 -0.35 -5.59
C LEU A 115 -6.60 -0.39 -6.25
N GLU A 116 -6.64 -0.48 -7.57
CA GLU A 116 -7.90 -0.74 -8.28
C GLU A 116 -8.31 -2.21 -8.12
N GLU A 117 -7.32 -3.11 -8.25
CA GLU A 117 -7.51 -4.56 -8.22
C GLU A 117 -6.40 -5.25 -7.40
N TYR A 118 -6.75 -6.36 -6.73
CA TYR A 118 -5.88 -7.28 -6.02
C TYR A 118 -5.97 -8.65 -6.64
N ASN A 119 -4.87 -9.10 -7.25
CA ASN A 119 -4.77 -10.47 -7.70
C ASN A 119 -4.06 -11.39 -6.69
N GLU A 120 -4.05 -12.68 -7.03
CA GLU A 120 -3.41 -13.74 -6.26
C GLU A 120 -1.91 -13.53 -6.04
N GLU A 121 -1.17 -13.11 -7.05
CA GLU A 121 0.28 -12.94 -6.95
C GLU A 121 0.64 -11.79 -6.02
N ILE A 122 -0.11 -10.68 -6.06
CA ILE A 122 0.05 -9.54 -5.16
C ILE A 122 -0.18 -9.98 -3.71
N ILE A 123 -1.34 -10.58 -3.42
CA ILE A 123 -1.71 -10.99 -2.07
C ILE A 123 -0.68 -11.98 -1.52
N ASN A 124 -0.31 -12.99 -2.29
CA ASN A 124 0.67 -13.98 -1.85
C ASN A 124 2.06 -13.38 -1.66
N THR A 125 2.47 -12.42 -2.48
CA THR A 125 3.75 -11.71 -2.30
C THR A 125 3.75 -10.92 -0.99
N VAL A 126 2.68 -10.19 -0.67
CA VAL A 126 2.56 -9.48 0.61
C VAL A 126 2.57 -10.44 1.79
N LEU A 127 1.79 -11.53 1.72
CA LEU A 127 1.73 -12.57 2.75
C LEU A 127 3.06 -13.31 2.94
N SER A 128 3.94 -13.34 1.93
CA SER A 128 5.28 -13.92 2.06
C SER A 128 6.26 -13.07 2.87
N SER A 129 5.92 -11.81 3.16
CA SER A 129 6.80 -10.88 3.89
C SER A 129 7.02 -11.32 5.33
N LYS A 130 8.29 -11.47 5.72
CA LYS A 130 8.68 -11.95 7.06
C LYS A 130 8.71 -10.85 8.13
N HIS A 131 8.63 -9.59 7.71
CA HIS A 131 8.84 -8.43 8.59
C HIS A 131 7.66 -7.47 8.63
N LEU A 132 6.69 -7.63 7.73
CA LEU A 132 5.50 -6.82 7.67
C LEU A 132 4.62 -7.08 8.90
N LYS A 133 4.40 -6.05 9.71
CA LYS A 133 3.62 -6.09 10.94
C LYS A 133 2.20 -5.58 10.75
N GLN A 134 2.04 -4.60 9.87
CA GLN A 134 0.75 -4.00 9.57
C GLN A 134 0.52 -3.98 8.07
N TRP A 135 -0.69 -4.39 7.69
CA TRP A 135 -1.16 -4.27 6.32
C TRP A 135 -2.54 -3.61 6.32
N SER A 136 -2.68 -2.52 5.57
CA SER A 136 -3.96 -1.86 5.30
C SER A 136 -4.30 -2.06 3.84
N ILE A 137 -5.48 -2.62 3.59
CA ILE A 137 -6.01 -2.91 2.27
C ILE A 137 -7.18 -1.97 2.00
N ASP A 138 -7.06 -1.26 0.90
CA ASP A 138 -8.06 -0.36 0.37
C ASP A 138 -8.16 -0.59 -1.16
N SER A 139 -9.37 -0.55 -1.70
CA SER A 139 -9.64 -0.82 -3.12
C SER A 139 -10.54 0.24 -3.72
N TRP A 140 -10.22 0.77 -4.90
CA TRP A 140 -11.11 1.76 -5.54
C TRP A 140 -12.39 1.14 -6.11
N ILE A 141 -12.33 -0.14 -6.46
CA ILE A 141 -13.42 -0.86 -7.12
C ILE A 141 -13.71 -2.13 -6.33
N ARG A 142 -15.00 -2.49 -6.29
CA ARG A 142 -15.44 -3.79 -5.79
C ARG A 142 -15.02 -4.85 -6.80
N GLU A 143 -14.16 -5.75 -6.37
CA GLU A 143 -13.84 -6.94 -7.15
C GLU A 143 -14.91 -8.00 -6.92
N ASP A 144 -15.26 -8.75 -7.95
CA ASP A 144 -16.09 -9.95 -7.84
C ASP A 144 -15.25 -11.24 -7.90
N GLU A 145 -13.95 -11.13 -8.20
CA GLU A 145 -13.06 -12.29 -8.35
C GLU A 145 -12.49 -12.79 -7.02
N GLU A 146 -12.75 -14.06 -6.72
CA GLU A 146 -12.22 -14.71 -5.52
C GLU A 146 -10.71 -14.96 -5.66
N VAL A 147 -9.94 -14.46 -4.70
CA VAL A 147 -8.49 -14.66 -4.66
C VAL A 147 -8.11 -15.72 -3.64
N ARG A 148 -7.25 -16.65 -4.03
CA ARG A 148 -6.73 -17.70 -3.15
C ARG A 148 -5.44 -17.27 -2.47
N CYS A 149 -5.33 -17.58 -1.19
CA CYS A 149 -4.10 -17.39 -0.43
C CYS A 149 -3.38 -18.73 -0.29
N HIS A 150 -2.18 -18.83 -0.83
CA HIS A 150 -1.30 -19.99 -0.72
C HIS A 150 -0.21 -19.80 0.33
N SER A 151 0.15 -18.54 0.59
CA SER A 151 1.16 -18.17 1.57
C SER A 151 0.55 -17.98 2.95
N THR A 152 1.22 -18.49 3.98
CA THR A 152 0.87 -18.23 5.37
C THR A 152 1.78 -17.14 5.93
N ASN A 153 1.19 -16.14 6.60
CA ASN A 153 1.93 -15.05 7.23
C ASN A 153 1.84 -15.12 8.77
N TYR A 154 2.98 -15.00 9.45
CA TYR A 154 3.04 -14.97 10.93
C TYR A 154 3.48 -13.62 11.49
N SER A 155 3.87 -12.67 10.65
CA SER A 155 4.40 -11.37 11.09
C SER A 155 3.33 -10.28 11.16
N ILE A 156 2.29 -10.35 10.33
CA ILE A 156 1.18 -9.41 10.29
C ILE A 156 0.35 -9.61 11.54
N LYS A 157 0.39 -8.59 12.41
CA LYS A 157 -0.35 -8.51 13.67
C LYS A 157 -1.56 -7.59 13.56
N TYR A 158 -1.52 -6.63 12.64
CA TYR A 158 -2.59 -5.69 12.40
C TYR A 158 -3.00 -5.75 10.93
N LEU A 159 -4.26 -6.10 10.68
CA LEU A 159 -4.85 -6.08 9.35
C LEU A 159 -6.00 -5.10 9.35
N ARG A 160 -5.98 -4.16 8.40
CA ARG A 160 -7.10 -3.26 8.15
C ARG A 160 -7.64 -3.48 6.75
N ILE A 161 -8.96 -3.54 6.61
CA ILE A 161 -9.64 -3.69 5.32
C ILE A 161 -10.76 -2.65 5.28
N PHE A 162 -10.67 -1.70 4.36
CA PHE A 162 -11.58 -0.55 4.28
C PHE A 162 -12.74 -0.70 3.29
N ILE A 163 -12.61 -1.58 2.28
CA ILE A 163 -13.54 -1.67 1.15
C ILE A 163 -13.90 -3.14 0.84
N GLU A 164 -14.98 -3.31 0.08
CA GLU A 164 -15.58 -4.56 -0.40
C GLU A 164 -14.66 -5.35 -1.33
N LEU A 165 -13.67 -6.03 -0.76
CA LEU A 165 -13.16 -7.26 -1.36
C LEU A 165 -14.25 -8.35 -1.26
N PRO A 166 -14.25 -9.35 -2.18
CA PRO A 166 -15.08 -10.54 -2.03
C PRO A 166 -14.91 -11.18 -0.66
N ASP A 167 -16.01 -11.66 -0.09
CA ASP A 167 -16.02 -12.25 1.26
C ASP A 167 -15.02 -13.39 1.40
N LEU A 168 -14.90 -14.22 0.35
CA LEU A 168 -13.96 -15.33 0.36
C LEU A 168 -12.51 -14.83 0.32
N THR A 169 -12.21 -13.78 -0.44
CA THR A 169 -10.89 -13.15 -0.47
C THR A 169 -10.52 -12.60 0.90
N VAL A 170 -11.42 -11.85 1.54
CA VAL A 170 -11.23 -11.34 2.91
C VAL A 170 -10.96 -12.47 3.88
N PHE A 171 -11.78 -13.54 3.83
CA PHE A 171 -11.62 -14.70 4.69
C PHE A 171 -10.28 -15.40 4.47
N ASN A 172 -9.86 -15.59 3.21
CA ASN A 172 -8.60 -16.23 2.86
C ASN A 172 -7.40 -15.43 3.39
N ILE A 173 -7.42 -14.10 3.28
CA ILE A 173 -6.36 -13.23 3.81
C ILE A 173 -6.29 -13.31 5.34
N ILE A 174 -7.44 -13.24 6.02
CA ILE A 174 -7.50 -13.34 7.48
C ILE A 174 -7.00 -14.71 7.96
N ASP A 175 -7.44 -15.80 7.31
CA ASP A 175 -6.99 -17.14 7.68
C ASP A 175 -5.48 -17.31 7.43
N ALA A 176 -4.95 -16.75 6.34
CA ALA A 176 -3.53 -16.77 6.04
C ALA A 176 -2.67 -16.00 7.06
N CYS A 177 -3.21 -14.96 7.71
CA CYS A 177 -2.52 -14.18 8.73
C CYS A 177 -2.56 -14.88 10.11
N LYS A 178 -1.74 -15.92 10.29
CA LYS A 178 -1.75 -16.74 11.50
C LYS A 178 -1.31 -16.00 12.77
N GLY A 179 -0.55 -14.90 12.62
CA GLY A 179 -0.11 -14.02 13.70
C GLY A 179 -1.02 -12.81 13.97
N LEU A 180 -2.21 -12.75 13.35
CA LEU A 180 -3.12 -11.61 13.47
C LEU A 180 -3.62 -11.43 14.90
N GLU A 181 -3.44 -10.22 15.45
CA GLU A 181 -3.88 -9.82 16.79
C GLU A 181 -5.08 -8.86 16.69
N ILE A 182 -5.04 -7.92 15.74
CA ILE A 182 -6.06 -6.89 15.55
C ILE A 182 -6.55 -6.90 14.11
N LEU A 183 -7.87 -7.03 13.95
CA LEU A 183 -8.57 -6.83 12.69
C LEU A 183 -9.40 -5.54 12.77
N ASP A 184 -9.08 -4.58 11.92
CA ASP A 184 -9.85 -3.34 11.74
C ASP A 184 -10.63 -3.45 10.42
N TYR A 185 -11.90 -3.84 10.54
CA TYR A 185 -12.74 -4.16 9.39
C TYR A 185 -13.82 -3.09 9.27
N LYS A 186 -13.81 -2.37 8.15
CA LYS A 186 -14.85 -1.41 7.81
C LYS A 186 -15.60 -1.94 6.59
N ARG A 187 -16.89 -2.18 6.75
CA ARG A 187 -17.82 -2.51 5.67
C ARG A 187 -19.14 -1.80 5.92
N GLU A 188 -19.78 -1.33 4.87
CA GLU A 188 -21.11 -0.72 4.97
C GLU A 188 -22.19 -1.76 5.32
N ASP A 189 -21.96 -3.05 5.01
CA ASP A 189 -22.88 -4.15 5.32
C ASP A 189 -22.52 -4.90 6.63
N PHE A 190 -23.40 -4.73 7.62
CA PHE A 190 -23.27 -5.31 8.96
C PHE A 190 -23.52 -6.83 9.00
N GLU A 191 -24.41 -7.37 8.16
CA GLU A 191 -24.78 -8.80 8.22
C GLU A 191 -23.62 -9.69 7.78
N LEU A 192 -22.89 -9.26 6.75
CA LEU A 192 -21.71 -9.98 6.25
C LEU A 192 -20.58 -9.96 7.27
N THR A 193 -20.40 -8.84 7.98
CA THR A 193 -19.45 -8.70 9.08
C THR A 193 -19.73 -9.76 10.16
N LEU A 194 -20.99 -9.91 10.60
CA LEU A 194 -21.41 -10.94 11.56
C LEU A 194 -21.12 -12.36 11.07
N SER A 195 -21.39 -12.66 9.80
CA SER A 195 -21.11 -13.99 9.23
C SER A 195 -19.62 -14.33 9.26
N LEU A 196 -18.76 -13.34 8.99
CA LEU A 196 -17.32 -13.48 8.97
C LEU A 196 -16.79 -13.69 10.39
N LEU A 197 -17.30 -12.92 11.35
CA LEU A 197 -17.03 -13.08 12.79
C LEU A 197 -17.37 -14.48 13.30
N LEU A 198 -18.53 -15.01 12.93
CA LEU A 198 -18.97 -16.36 13.36
C LEU A 198 -18.08 -17.47 12.79
N LYS A 199 -17.46 -17.26 11.61
CA LYS A 199 -16.54 -18.21 10.99
C LYS A 199 -15.13 -18.17 11.60
N LEU A 200 -14.74 -17.06 12.23
CA LEU A 200 -13.43 -16.91 12.86
C LEU A 200 -13.38 -17.67 14.20
N LYS A 201 -12.72 -18.83 14.19
CA LYS A 201 -12.54 -19.69 15.39
C LYS A 201 -11.37 -19.25 16.31
N ARG A 202 -10.91 -18.00 16.22
CA ARG A 202 -9.68 -17.53 16.90
C ARG A 202 -9.95 -16.27 17.71
N LYS A 203 -9.21 -16.10 18.82
CA LYS A 203 -9.24 -14.88 19.64
C LYS A 203 -8.46 -13.78 18.91
N ILE A 204 -9.18 -12.91 18.22
CA ILE A 204 -8.67 -11.72 17.53
C ILE A 204 -9.45 -10.53 18.08
N ASP A 205 -8.77 -9.42 18.34
CA ASP A 205 -9.44 -8.17 18.71
C ASP A 205 -9.99 -7.52 17.45
N ILE A 206 -11.31 -7.32 17.41
CA ILE A 206 -12.00 -6.87 16.19
C ILE A 206 -12.54 -5.48 16.46
N LYS A 207 -12.05 -4.51 15.68
CA LYS A 207 -12.56 -3.15 15.65
C LYS A 207 -13.45 -3.03 14.43
N ILE A 208 -14.73 -2.76 14.66
CA ILE A 208 -15.71 -2.47 13.64
C ILE A 208 -15.93 -0.98 13.67
N ILE A 209 -15.69 -0.32 12.55
CA ILE A 209 -15.94 1.11 12.38
C ILE A 209 -17.18 1.23 11.49
N PHE A 210 -18.25 1.78 12.05
CA PHE A 210 -19.46 2.13 11.31
C PHE A 210 -19.26 3.47 10.58
#